data_AF-A0A1Z9JHF3-F1
#
_entry.id   AF-A0A1Z9JHF3-F1
#
_cell.length_a   1.000
_cell.length_b   1.000
_cell.length_c   1.000
_cell.angle_alpha   90.00
_cell.angle_beta   90.00
_cell.angle_gamma   90.00
#
_symmetry.space_group_name_H-M   'P 1'
#
loop_
_entity.id
_entity.type
_entity.pdbx_description
1 polymer ?
#
loop_
_entity_poly.entity_id
_entity_poly.type
_entity_poly.pdbx_seq_one_letter_code
_entity_poly.pdbx_strand_id
1 'polypeptide(L)'
;MDQLLVDSTGNRRFVPIRIPNTHDIPWRRLQDKRGGLWAAAVKLYREGQQWEYTSGQLAELSAHQDDFLERDSWWDTVVSYVSDQSMVTTGGILRYAISLDLDKINNGHQRRVGRVMRALGWENTSRKINGKSTRVWGRPRDSEQLPPKVSDF
;
A
#
# COMPACT_ATOMS: atom_id res chain seq x y z
N MET A 1 -20.01 2.27 3.55
CA MET A 1 -18.76 1.50 3.63
C MET A 1 -17.85 2.27 4.57
N ASP A 2 -17.72 1.81 5.81
CA ASP A 2 -16.87 2.46 6.81
C ASP A 2 -15.39 2.25 6.45
N GLN A 3 -14.72 3.35 6.10
CA GLN A 3 -13.31 3.37 5.74
C GLN A 3 -12.45 3.20 6.99
N LEU A 4 -12.03 1.96 7.27
CA LEU A 4 -11.25 1.63 8.47
C LEU A 4 -9.77 2.04 8.37
N LEU A 5 -9.26 2.41 7.19
CA LEU A 5 -7.82 2.43 6.87
C LEU A 5 -7.43 3.60 5.95
N VAL A 6 -7.49 4.85 6.43
CA VAL A 6 -7.23 6.04 5.58
C VAL A 6 -5.81 6.61 5.74
N ASP A 7 -5.09 6.29 6.83
CA ASP A 7 -3.78 6.89 7.09
C ASP A 7 -2.60 5.91 6.98
N SER A 8 -1.73 6.17 6.01
CA SER A 8 -0.45 5.49 5.77
C SER A 8 0.53 5.49 6.95
N THR A 9 0.42 6.42 7.91
CA THR A 9 1.27 6.45 9.12
C THR A 9 0.66 5.76 10.34
N GLY A 10 -0.67 5.72 10.42
CA GLY A 10 -1.42 5.04 11.48
C GLY A 10 -1.56 3.53 11.28
N ASN A 11 -1.38 3.05 10.05
CA ASN A 11 -1.84 1.73 9.65
C ASN A 11 -1.02 0.54 10.21
N ARG A 12 0.24 0.79 10.58
CA ARG A 12 1.14 -0.24 11.10
C ARG A 12 0.70 -0.83 12.46
N ARG A 13 -0.27 -0.20 13.13
CA ARG A 13 -0.79 -0.62 14.44
C ARG A 13 -1.89 -1.68 14.36
N PHE A 14 -2.43 -1.94 13.17
CA PHE A 14 -3.54 -2.87 13.00
C PHE A 14 -3.09 -4.06 12.14
N VAL A 15 -3.36 -5.28 12.59
CA VAL A 15 -3.12 -6.50 11.81
C VAL A 15 -4.45 -6.94 11.21
N PRO A 16 -4.76 -6.58 9.96
CA PRO A 16 -6.02 -6.98 9.35
C PRO A 16 -6.04 -8.49 9.14
N ILE A 17 -7.16 -9.13 9.49
CA ILE A 17 -7.38 -10.55 9.27
C ILE A 17 -8.56 -10.68 8.30
N ARG A 18 -8.33 -11.30 7.15
CA ARG A 18 -9.41 -11.57 6.18
C ARG A 18 -10.27 -12.71 6.72
N ILE A 19 -11.54 -12.43 6.94
CA ILE A 19 -12.55 -13.43 7.32
C ILE A 19 -13.41 -13.69 6.08
N PRO A 20 -13.59 -14.96 5.66
CA PRO A 20 -14.50 -15.28 4.56
C PRO A 20 -15.93 -14.83 4.88
N ASN A 21 -16.66 -14.34 3.87
CA ASN A 21 -18.07 -13.90 4.04
C ASN A 21 -19.00 -15.03 4.52
N THR A 22 -18.57 -16.27 4.43
CA THR A 22 -19.29 -17.47 4.90
C THR A 22 -19.01 -17.78 6.37
N HIS A 23 -18.23 -16.96 7.08
CA HIS A 23 -17.77 -17.24 8.43
C HIS A 23 -18.31 -16.22 9.43
N ASP A 24 -19.20 -16.68 10.31
CA ASP A 24 -19.73 -15.87 11.40
C ASP A 24 -18.78 -15.89 12.60
N ILE A 25 -18.41 -14.71 13.10
CA ILE A 25 -17.61 -14.58 14.32
C ILE A 25 -18.50 -14.93 15.53
N PRO A 26 -18.17 -15.98 16.32
CA PRO A 26 -19.00 -16.42 17.44
C PRO A 26 -18.82 -15.52 18.68
N TRP A 27 -19.14 -14.23 18.56
CA TRP A 27 -18.84 -13.20 19.56
C TRP A 27 -19.46 -13.46 20.93
N ARG A 28 -20.64 -14.12 20.99
CA ARG A 28 -21.26 -14.53 22.25
C ARG A 28 -20.39 -15.54 23.02
N ARG A 29 -19.85 -16.54 22.31
CA ARG A 29 -18.91 -17.50 22.92
C ARG A 29 -17.61 -16.83 23.35
N LEU A 30 -17.16 -15.82 22.61
CA LEU A 30 -15.95 -15.05 22.96
C LEU A 30 -16.14 -14.25 24.27
N GLN A 31 -17.34 -13.72 24.55
CA GLN A 31 -17.61 -13.05 25.82
C GLN A 31 -17.39 -14.00 27.01
N ASP A 32 -17.94 -15.22 26.95
CA ASP A 32 -17.81 -16.21 28.02
C ASP A 32 -16.35 -16.68 28.19
N LYS A 33 -15.58 -16.75 27.10
CA LYS A 33 -14.20 -17.23 27.10
C LYS A 33 -13.16 -16.14 27.35
N ARG A 34 -13.55 -14.87 27.39
CA ARG A 34 -12.64 -13.72 27.57
C ARG A 34 -11.67 -13.91 28.73
N GLY A 35 -12.17 -14.34 29.89
CA GLY A 35 -11.34 -14.54 31.07
C GLY A 35 -10.26 -15.61 30.87
N GLY A 36 -10.60 -16.72 30.20
CA GLY A 36 -9.66 -17.79 29.87
C GLY A 36 -8.59 -17.35 28.87
N LEU A 37 -8.97 -16.59 27.85
CA LEU A 37 -8.02 -16.03 26.86
C LEU A 37 -7.00 -15.10 27.53
N TRP A 38 -7.45 -14.23 28.43
CA TRP A 38 -6.55 -13.36 29.20
C TRP A 38 -5.66 -14.14 30.16
N ALA A 39 -6.21 -15.14 30.86
CA ALA A 39 -5.42 -15.99 31.75
C ALA A 39 -4.31 -16.74 30.99
N ALA A 40 -4.62 -17.27 29.80
CA ALA A 40 -3.65 -17.91 28.93
C ALA A 40 -2.57 -16.92 28.45
N ALA A 41 -2.95 -15.73 28.01
CA ALA A 41 -2.02 -14.69 27.59
C ALA A 41 -1.08 -14.25 28.73
N VAL A 42 -1.61 -14.03 29.93
CA VAL A 42 -0.81 -13.66 31.12
C VAL A 42 0.15 -14.77 31.52
N LYS A 43 -0.28 -16.04 31.43
CA LYS A 43 0.59 -17.19 31.68
C LYS A 43 1.78 -17.19 30.72
N LEU A 44 1.54 -17.10 29.40
CA LEU A 44 2.59 -17.07 28.38
C LEU A 44 3.55 -15.89 28.58
N TYR A 45 3.01 -14.71 28.90
CA TYR A 45 3.83 -13.53 29.24
C TYR A 45 4.75 -13.79 30.44
N ARG A 46 4.22 -14.37 31.53
CA ARG A 46 5.00 -14.70 32.73
C ARG A 46 6.04 -15.79 32.49
N GLU A 47 5.79 -16.68 31.53
CA GLU A 47 6.76 -17.69 31.06
C GLU A 47 7.83 -17.10 30.14
N GLY A 48 7.81 -15.79 29.87
CA GLY A 48 8.82 -15.10 29.07
C GLY A 48 8.67 -15.35 27.57
N GLN A 49 7.48 -15.76 27.11
CA GLN A 49 7.22 -15.92 25.68
C GLN A 49 7.38 -14.58 24.96
N GLN A 50 8.02 -14.62 23.79
CA GLN A 50 8.21 -13.43 22.98
C GLN A 50 6.85 -12.92 22.47
N TRP A 51 6.57 -11.65 22.74
CA TRP A 51 5.33 -10.97 22.35
C TRP A 51 5.57 -9.78 21.41
N GLU A 52 6.83 -9.35 21.26
CA GLU A 52 7.24 -8.33 20.31
C GLU A 52 7.58 -8.96 18.96
N TYR A 53 7.13 -8.32 17.88
CA TYR A 53 7.51 -8.72 16.54
C TYR A 53 9.00 -8.46 16.29
N THR A 54 9.67 -9.44 15.70
CA THR A 54 11.01 -9.25 15.13
C THR A 54 10.97 -8.32 13.92
N SER A 55 12.13 -7.77 13.53
CA SER A 55 12.23 -6.93 12.33
C SER A 55 11.76 -7.65 11.05
N GLY A 56 11.96 -8.97 10.95
CA GLY A 56 11.47 -9.78 9.83
C GLY A 56 9.95 -9.88 9.82
N GLN A 57 9.33 -10.15 10.97
CA GLN A 57 7.87 -10.21 11.10
C GLN A 57 7.19 -8.86 10.85
N LEU A 58 7.84 -7.75 11.24
CA LEU A 58 7.33 -6.42 10.92
C LEU A 58 7.32 -6.14 9.41
N ALA A 59 8.31 -6.63 8.67
CA ALA A 59 8.35 -6.49 7.21
C ALA A 59 7.25 -7.31 6.53
N GLU A 60 7.06 -8.56 6.96
CA GLU A 60 5.99 -9.44 6.49
C GLU A 60 4.60 -8.85 6.80
N LEU A 61 4.43 -8.32 8.02
CA LEU A 61 3.20 -7.67 8.43
C LEU A 61 2.90 -6.41 7.60
N SER A 62 3.92 -5.62 7.28
CA SER A 62 3.78 -4.45 6.41
C SER A 62 3.34 -4.85 5.00
N ALA A 63 3.92 -5.91 4.44
CA ALA A 63 3.53 -6.43 3.13
C ALA A 63 2.09 -6.95 3.14
N HIS A 64 1.71 -7.71 4.17
CA HIS A 64 0.34 -8.19 4.35
C HIS A 64 -0.65 -7.03 4.51
N GLN A 65 -0.32 -5.99 5.28
CA GLN A 65 -1.18 -4.80 5.43
C GLN A 65 -1.42 -4.06 4.11
N ASP A 66 -0.42 -4.04 3.22
CA ASP A 66 -0.55 -3.41 1.91
C ASP A 66 -1.65 -4.07 1.06
N ASP A 67 -1.91 -5.38 1.22
CA ASP A 67 -3.00 -6.11 0.54
C ASP A 67 -4.41 -5.70 1.02
N PHE A 68 -4.50 -5.04 2.17
CA PHE A 68 -5.77 -4.53 2.73
C PHE A 68 -5.94 -3.03 2.53
N LEU A 69 -4.94 -2.33 2.01
CA LEU A 69 -5.11 -0.96 1.57
C LEU A 69 -6.03 -0.96 0.36
N GLU A 70 -7.12 -0.20 0.44
CA GLU A 70 -7.99 0.04 -0.69
C GLU A 70 -7.14 0.59 -1.85
N ARG A 71 -7.24 -0.04 -3.03
CA ARG A 71 -6.51 0.41 -4.22
C ARG A 71 -6.88 1.87 -4.47
N ASP A 72 -5.87 2.71 -4.60
CA ASP A 72 -6.06 4.14 -4.78
C ASP A 72 -6.96 4.40 -5.99
N SER A 73 -7.94 5.31 -5.88
CA SER A 73 -8.85 5.60 -7.00
C SER A 73 -8.15 6.14 -8.25
N TRP A 74 -6.87 6.53 -8.19
CA TRP A 74 -6.05 6.92 -9.35
C TRP A 74 -5.30 5.76 -9.98
N TRP A 75 -5.37 4.56 -9.42
CA TRP A 75 -4.60 3.39 -9.84
C TRP A 75 -4.73 3.14 -11.35
N ASP A 76 -5.95 2.90 -11.85
CA ASP A 76 -6.17 2.53 -13.24
C ASP A 76 -5.78 3.64 -14.21
N THR A 77 -6.06 4.90 -13.86
CA THR A 77 -5.66 6.07 -14.65
C THR A 77 -4.15 6.21 -14.74
N VAL A 78 -3.43 6.02 -13.63
CA VAL A 78 -1.96 6.06 -13.62
C VAL A 78 -1.38 4.89 -14.41
N VAL A 79 -1.88 3.66 -14.21
CA VAL A 79 -1.45 2.46 -14.96
C VAL A 79 -1.59 2.68 -16.46
N SER A 80 -2.76 3.13 -16.90
CA SER A 80 -3.02 3.40 -18.32
C SER A 80 -2.02 4.42 -18.87
N TYR A 81 -1.79 5.52 -18.15
CA TYR A 81 -0.89 6.58 -18.61
C TYR A 81 0.59 6.14 -18.67
N VAL A 82 1.07 5.39 -17.68
CA VAL A 82 2.49 5.01 -17.61
C VAL A 82 2.84 3.76 -18.44
N SER A 83 1.83 3.04 -18.94
CA SER A 83 2.01 1.80 -19.72
C SER A 83 2.91 2.00 -20.95
N ASP A 84 2.73 3.12 -21.66
CA ASP A 84 3.48 3.46 -22.88
C ASP A 84 4.66 4.41 -22.62
N GLN A 85 5.03 4.63 -21.37
CA GLN A 85 6.08 5.57 -20.99
C GLN A 85 7.33 4.82 -20.51
N SER A 86 8.50 5.29 -20.92
CA SER A 86 9.78 4.80 -20.38
C SER A 86 10.16 5.53 -19.08
N MET A 87 9.69 6.77 -18.93
CA MET A 87 10.01 7.65 -17.82
C MET A 87 8.95 8.75 -17.68
N VAL A 88 8.54 9.04 -16.46
CA VAL A 88 7.54 10.08 -16.17
C VAL A 88 7.92 10.90 -14.94
N THR A 89 7.40 12.12 -14.81
CA THR A 89 7.53 12.91 -13.59
C THR A 89 6.23 12.88 -12.80
N THR A 90 6.28 13.07 -11.48
CA THR A 90 5.07 13.21 -10.65
C THR A 90 4.17 14.33 -11.18
N GLY A 91 4.73 15.47 -11.56
CA GLY A 91 3.97 16.59 -12.14
C GLY A 91 3.32 16.22 -13.48
N GLY A 92 4.01 15.46 -14.33
CA GLY A 92 3.46 14.96 -15.59
C GLY A 92 2.26 14.03 -15.36
N ILE A 93 2.36 13.10 -14.40
CA ILE A 93 1.22 12.21 -14.05
C ILE A 93 0.03 13.05 -13.56
N LEU A 94 0.25 13.98 -12.63
CA LEU A 94 -0.83 14.81 -12.09
C LEU A 94 -1.52 15.65 -13.17
N ARG A 95 -0.76 16.20 -14.11
CA ARG A 95 -1.28 17.06 -15.17
C ARG A 95 -1.95 16.28 -16.29
N TYR A 96 -1.32 15.22 -16.78
CA TYR A 96 -1.72 14.56 -18.03
C TYR A 96 -2.57 13.31 -17.80
N ALA A 97 -2.36 12.60 -16.69
CA ALA A 97 -3.17 11.42 -16.36
C ALA A 97 -4.38 11.81 -15.52
N ILE A 98 -4.15 12.56 -14.44
CA ILE A 98 -5.21 12.92 -13.47
C ILE A 98 -5.94 14.20 -13.87
N SER A 99 -5.41 14.96 -14.84
CA SER A 99 -6.00 16.22 -15.32
C SER A 99 -6.18 17.28 -14.24
N LEU A 100 -5.19 17.39 -13.33
CA LEU A 100 -5.15 18.46 -12.34
C LEU A 100 -4.40 19.68 -12.87
N ASP A 101 -5.01 20.83 -12.65
CA ASP A 101 -4.38 22.14 -12.86
C ASP A 101 -3.31 22.39 -11.81
N LEU A 102 -2.26 23.16 -12.17
CA LEU A 102 -1.10 23.40 -11.31
C LEU A 102 -1.45 24.07 -9.98
N ASP A 103 -2.47 24.92 -9.96
CA ASP A 103 -2.99 25.62 -8.78
C ASP A 103 -3.75 24.70 -7.83
N LYS A 104 -4.30 23.59 -8.33
CA LYS A 104 -4.99 22.56 -7.54
C LYS A 104 -4.06 21.48 -7.00
N ILE A 105 -2.80 21.43 -7.46
CA ILE A 105 -1.83 20.42 -7.00
C ILE A 105 -1.33 20.77 -5.60
N ASN A 106 -1.45 19.81 -4.68
CA ASN A 106 -0.90 19.89 -3.33
C ASN A 106 0.03 18.71 -3.02
N ASN A 107 0.70 18.77 -1.87
CA ASN A 107 1.61 17.72 -1.40
C ASN A 107 0.93 16.36 -1.20
N GLY A 108 -0.38 16.36 -0.87
CA GLY A 108 -1.18 15.14 -0.76
C GLY A 108 -1.28 14.41 -2.10
N HIS A 109 -1.56 15.14 -3.19
CA HIS A 109 -1.60 14.59 -4.54
C HIS A 109 -0.25 13.98 -4.96
N GLN A 110 0.86 14.66 -4.67
CA GLN A 110 2.19 14.14 -4.97
C GLN A 110 2.53 12.86 -4.20
N ARG A 111 2.16 12.80 -2.91
CA ARG A 111 2.33 11.59 -2.08
C ARG A 111 1.48 10.43 -2.59
N ARG A 112 0.27 10.73 -3.05
CA ARG A 112 -0.68 9.77 -3.63
C ARG A 112 -0.11 9.10 -4.88
N VAL A 113 0.36 9.91 -5.85
CA VAL A 113 1.08 9.41 -7.03
C VAL A 113 2.31 8.59 -6.63
N GLY A 114 3.09 9.06 -5.66
CA GLY A 114 4.26 8.32 -5.19
C GLY A 114 3.93 6.95 -4.57
N ARG A 115 2.78 6.79 -3.92
CA ARG A 115 2.32 5.48 -3.41
C ARG A 115 1.96 4.56 -4.57
N VAL A 116 1.13 5.04 -5.50
CA VAL A 116 0.71 4.26 -6.69
C VAL A 116 1.93 3.81 -7.51
N MET A 117 2.86 4.72 -7.81
CA MET A 117 4.04 4.38 -8.62
C MET A 117 4.94 3.33 -7.96
N ARG A 118 5.15 3.40 -6.64
CA ARG A 118 5.94 2.37 -5.93
C ARG A 118 5.24 1.01 -5.93
N ALA A 119 3.92 1.00 -5.71
CA ALA A 119 3.13 -0.23 -5.76
C ALA A 119 3.08 -0.84 -7.17
N LEU A 120 3.24 -0.02 -8.22
CA LEU A 120 3.43 -0.48 -9.60
C LEU A 120 4.88 -0.92 -9.92
N GLY A 121 5.79 -0.90 -8.94
CA GLY A 121 7.19 -1.29 -9.14
C GLY A 121 8.06 -0.24 -9.82
N TRP A 122 7.62 1.01 -9.92
CA TRP A 122 8.44 2.08 -10.49
C TRP A 122 9.41 2.68 -9.46
N GLU A 123 10.60 3.03 -9.92
CA GLU A 123 11.66 3.61 -9.08
C GLU A 123 11.82 5.11 -9.30
N ASN A 124 11.96 5.86 -8.21
CA ASN A 124 12.19 7.29 -8.26
C ASN A 124 13.70 7.59 -8.30
N THR A 125 14.19 7.97 -9.48
CA THR A 125 15.60 8.22 -9.76
C THR A 125 15.82 9.70 -10.11
N SER A 126 17.06 10.18 -9.98
CA SER A 126 17.43 11.50 -10.47
C SER A 126 18.07 11.36 -11.85
N ARG A 127 17.52 12.02 -12.86
CA ARG A 127 18.11 12.05 -14.21
C ARG A 127 18.35 13.50 -14.65
N LYS A 128 19.39 13.71 -15.44
CA LYS A 128 19.63 15.01 -16.09
C LYS A 128 18.72 15.13 -17.30
N ILE A 129 17.81 16.10 -17.27
CA ILE A 129 16.94 16.45 -18.39
C ILE A 129 17.23 17.92 -18.71
N ASN A 130 17.62 18.22 -19.94
CA ASN A 130 18.00 19.57 -20.37
C ASN A 130 19.03 20.24 -19.43
N GLY A 131 20.06 19.49 -19.02
CA GLY A 131 21.12 19.97 -18.12
C GLY A 131 20.72 20.09 -16.64
N LYS A 132 19.43 19.94 -16.30
CA LYS A 132 18.93 20.03 -14.92
C LYS A 132 18.66 18.65 -14.32
N SER A 133 19.15 18.42 -13.10
CA SER A 133 18.82 17.21 -12.34
C SER A 133 17.34 17.25 -11.94
N THR A 134 16.56 16.27 -12.42
CA THR A 134 15.11 16.19 -12.20
C THR A 134 14.75 14.81 -11.67
N ARG A 135 13.87 14.77 -10.67
CA ARG A 135 13.33 13.52 -10.11
C ARG A 135 12.30 12.94 -11.08
N VAL A 136 12.51 11.69 -11.46
CA VAL A 136 11.70 10.96 -12.44
C VAL A 136 11.41 9.56 -11.93
N TRP A 137 10.26 9.02 -12.33
CA TRP A 137 9.95 7.62 -12.19
C TRP A 137 10.41 6.90 -13.45
N GLY A 138 11.19 5.84 -13.29
CA GLY A 138 11.56 4.92 -14.36
C GLY A 138 11.30 3.48 -13.95
N ARG A 139 11.16 2.59 -14.93
CA ARG A 139 11.14 1.15 -14.67
C ARG A 139 12.52 0.69 -14.17
N PRO A 140 12.59 -0.28 -13.23
CA PRO A 140 13.84 -0.94 -12.87
C PRO A 140 14.53 -1.45 -14.14
N ARG A 141 15.86 -1.29 -14.22
CA ARG A 141 16.64 -1.64 -15.42
C ARG A 141 16.49 -3.11 -15.86
N ASP A 142 16.04 -3.99 -14.96
CA ASP A 142 15.92 -5.44 -15.21
C ASP A 142 14.47 -5.93 -15.40
N SER A 143 13.49 -5.02 -15.53
CA SER A 143 12.06 -5.39 -15.66
C SER A 143 11.56 -5.36 -17.11
N GLU A 144 11.97 -6.35 -17.90
CA GLU A 144 11.50 -6.55 -19.29
C GLU A 144 10.13 -7.26 -19.38
N GLN A 145 9.43 -7.50 -18.27
CA GLN A 145 8.19 -8.27 -18.30
C GLN A 145 7.11 -7.63 -17.40
N LEU A 146 6.25 -6.82 -18.01
CA LEU A 146 4.90 -6.63 -17.47
C LEU A 146 4.07 -7.84 -17.92
N PRO A 147 3.23 -8.46 -17.07
CA PRO A 147 2.32 -9.51 -17.52
C PRO A 147 1.45 -9.00 -18.68
N PRO A 148 1.12 -9.87 -19.66
CA PRO A 148 0.34 -9.48 -20.82
C PRO A 148 -1.00 -8.89 -20.39
N LYS A 149 -1.46 -7.89 -21.16
CA LYS A 149 -2.75 -7.22 -21.02
C LYS A 149 -3.84 -8.25 -20.72
N VAL A 150 -4.46 -8.17 -19.55
CA VAL A 150 -5.73 -8.87 -19.31
C VAL A 150 -6.76 -8.10 -20.14
N SER A 151 -7.15 -8.69 -21.27
CA SER A 151 -8.28 -8.24 -22.07
C SER A 151 -9.54 -8.40 -21.24
N ASP A 152 -10.26 -7.29 -21.04
CA ASP A 152 -11.58 -7.27 -20.44
C ASP A 152 -12.53 -8.21 -21.20
N PHE A 153 -13.21 -9.08 -20.45
CA PHE A 153 -14.47 -9.72 -20.84
C PHE A 153 -15.56 -9.20 -19.91
#